data_AF-A0A535KMS7-F1
#
_entry.id   AF-A0A535KMS7-F1
#
_cell.length_a   1.000
_cell.length_b   1.000
_cell.length_c   1.000
_cell.angle_alpha   90.00
_cell.angle_beta   90.00
_cell.angle_gamma   90.00
#
_symmetry.space_group_name_H-M   'P 1'
#
loop_
_entity.id
_entity.type
_entity.pdbx_description
1 polymer ?
#
loop_
_entity_poly.entity_id
_entity_poly.type
_entity_poly.pdbx_seq_one_letter_code
_entity_poly.pdbx_strand_id
1 'polypeptide(L)'
;NSKLLIVARANHNETEDKLKLAGADRVLYPYSIAGHRMANLAFQPGVIEFFDSITKAGSVELAVQEVILPATSPLVGKTIAEAQNTQSDDTMIVALKKAGGPITGSRQEARIEEGDTVIVVGDPERLAAFREKNREI
;
A
#
# COMPACT_ATOMS: atom_id res chain seq x y z
N ASN A 1 3.56 -1.69 27.33
CA ASN A 1 4.61 -2.02 26.33
C ASN A 1 4.21 -1.34 25.03
N SER A 2 4.75 -0.14 24.77
CA SER A 2 4.31 0.79 23.70
C SER A 2 4.91 0.50 22.31
N LYS A 3 5.57 -0.65 22.12
CA LYS A 3 6.19 -1.06 20.84
C LYS A 3 5.40 -2.12 20.08
N LEU A 4 4.27 -2.58 20.62
CA LEU A 4 3.45 -3.62 19.99
C LEU A 4 2.35 -2.98 19.16
N LEU A 5 2.18 -3.45 17.93
CA LEU A 5 1.03 -3.12 17.08
C LEU A 5 -0.19 -3.94 17.54
N ILE A 6 -1.19 -3.28 18.10
CA ILE A 6 -2.44 -3.86 18.59
C ILE A 6 -3.53 -3.66 17.52
N VAL A 7 -3.94 -4.74 16.88
CA VAL A 7 -5.06 -4.76 15.93
C VAL A 7 -6.28 -5.38 16.60
N ALA A 8 -7.37 -4.63 16.69
CA ALA A 8 -8.62 -5.07 17.31
C ALA A 8 -9.75 -5.23 16.27
N ARG A 9 -10.73 -6.07 16.57
CA ARG A 9 -11.96 -6.23 15.80
C ARG A 9 -13.12 -5.62 16.57
N ALA A 10 -13.90 -4.79 15.89
CA ALA A 10 -15.18 -4.30 16.37
C ALA A 10 -16.34 -5.00 15.64
N ASN A 11 -17.44 -5.22 16.36
CA ASN A 11 -18.67 -5.73 15.77
C ASN A 11 -19.63 -4.61 15.34
N HIS A 12 -19.45 -3.40 15.85
CA HIS A 12 -20.23 -2.21 15.54
C HIS A 12 -19.33 -0.99 15.37
N ASN A 13 -19.68 -0.08 14.46
CA ASN A 13 -18.90 1.12 14.16
C ASN A 13 -18.69 2.00 15.40
N GLU A 14 -19.69 2.07 16.28
CA GLU A 14 -19.66 2.81 17.56
C GLU A 14 -18.62 2.27 18.57
N THR A 15 -18.04 1.10 18.31
CA THR A 15 -17.03 0.48 19.18
C THR A 15 -15.60 0.90 18.80
N GLU A 16 -15.41 1.62 17.68
CA GLU A 16 -14.10 2.13 17.23
C GLU A 16 -13.36 2.87 18.33
N ASP A 17 -14.01 3.94 18.78
CA ASP A 17 -13.37 4.94 19.62
C ASP A 17 -13.04 4.33 20.97
N LYS A 18 -13.88 3.42 21.46
CA LYS A 18 -13.65 2.67 22.71
C LYS A 18 -12.43 1.75 22.59
N LEU A 19 -12.26 1.05 21.47
CA LEU A 19 -11.12 0.16 21.26
C LEU A 19 -9.81 0.94 21.05
N LYS A 20 -9.87 2.08 20.33
CA LYS A 20 -8.72 2.99 20.21
C LYS A 20 -8.31 3.55 21.57
N LEU A 21 -9.27 4.01 22.38
CA LEU A 21 -9.03 4.48 23.75
C LEU A 21 -8.44 3.38 24.66
N ALA A 22 -8.82 2.12 24.44
CA ALA A 22 -8.28 0.96 25.14
C ALA A 22 -6.85 0.57 24.69
N GLY A 23 -6.28 1.29 23.71
CA GLY A 23 -4.91 1.08 23.23
C GLY A 23 -4.79 0.28 21.94
N ALA A 24 -5.88 0.08 21.18
CA ALA A 24 -5.77 -0.48 19.84
C ALA A 24 -5.19 0.56 18.86
N ASP A 25 -4.11 0.21 18.17
CA ASP A 25 -3.52 1.05 17.12
C ASP A 25 -4.38 1.06 15.85
N ARG A 26 -5.04 -0.07 15.56
CA ARG A 26 -5.97 -0.21 14.43
C ARG A 26 -7.20 -1.02 14.83
N VAL A 27 -8.36 -0.62 14.32
CA VAL A 27 -9.64 -1.30 14.55
C VAL A 27 -10.28 -1.63 13.21
N LEU A 28 -10.77 -2.87 13.05
CA LEU A 28 -11.44 -3.35 11.85
C LEU A 28 -12.93 -3.63 12.11
N TYR A 29 -13.79 -3.33 11.13
CA TYR A 29 -15.24 -3.65 11.11
C TYR A 29 -15.53 -4.69 10.03
N PRO A 30 -15.52 -5.99 10.35
CA PRO A 30 -15.66 -7.03 9.33
C PRO A 30 -16.98 -6.94 8.56
N TYR A 31 -18.08 -6.59 9.21
CA TYR A 31 -19.39 -6.52 8.57
C TYR A 31 -19.50 -5.38 7.55
N SER A 32 -18.97 -4.20 7.86
CA SER A 32 -18.96 -3.08 6.90
C SER A 32 -18.01 -3.36 5.74
N ILE A 33 -16.85 -3.97 5.99
CA ILE A 33 -15.91 -4.39 4.93
C ILE A 33 -16.57 -5.43 4.03
N ALA A 34 -17.20 -6.45 4.62
CA ALA A 34 -17.92 -7.49 3.87
C ALA A 34 -19.09 -6.93 3.06
N GLY A 35 -19.86 -6.00 3.62
CA GLY A 35 -20.95 -5.31 2.92
C GLY A 35 -20.48 -4.55 1.68
N HIS A 36 -19.45 -3.72 1.81
CA HIS A 36 -18.85 -3.02 0.67
C HIS A 36 -18.29 -4.01 -0.36
N ARG A 37 -17.65 -5.10 0.09
CA ARG A 37 -17.11 -6.12 -0.80
C ARG A 37 -18.20 -6.86 -1.57
N MET A 38 -19.34 -7.17 -0.95
CA MET A 38 -20.50 -7.77 -1.64
C MET A 38 -21.08 -6.83 -2.69
N ALA A 39 -21.24 -5.54 -2.36
CA ALA A 39 -21.72 -4.55 -3.33
C ALA A 39 -20.75 -4.44 -4.52
N ASN A 40 -19.45 -4.35 -4.27
CA ASN A 40 -18.44 -4.28 -5.33
C ASN A 40 -18.37 -5.55 -6.16
N LEU A 41 -18.58 -6.74 -5.58
CA LEU A 41 -18.69 -7.98 -6.36
C LEU A 41 -19.90 -7.97 -7.30
N ALA A 42 -21.01 -7.33 -6.91
CA ALA A 42 -22.19 -7.24 -7.76
C ALA A 42 -22.01 -6.26 -8.93
N PHE A 43 -21.37 -5.09 -8.69
CA PHE A 43 -21.23 -4.04 -9.70
C PHE A 43 -19.90 -4.06 -10.47
N GLN A 44 -18.84 -4.56 -9.85
CA GLN A 44 -17.46 -4.53 -10.36
C GLN A 44 -16.70 -5.84 -10.02
N PRO A 45 -17.22 -7.03 -10.39
CA PRO A 45 -16.61 -8.32 -10.04
C PRO A 45 -15.15 -8.44 -10.48
N GLY A 46 -14.83 -8.02 -11.72
CA GLY A 46 -13.46 -8.10 -12.25
C GLY A 46 -12.44 -7.26 -11.47
N VAL A 47 -12.86 -6.16 -10.84
CA VAL A 47 -11.97 -5.35 -9.97
C VAL A 47 -11.63 -6.12 -8.70
N ILE A 48 -12.63 -6.76 -8.08
CA ILE A 48 -12.41 -7.57 -6.87
C ILE A 48 -11.57 -8.80 -7.18
N GLU A 49 -11.82 -9.48 -8.30
CA GLU A 49 -11.02 -10.61 -8.75
C GLU A 49 -9.55 -10.24 -8.96
N PHE A 50 -9.27 -9.05 -9.51
CA PHE A 50 -7.92 -8.54 -9.65
C PHE A 50 -7.25 -8.25 -8.29
N PHE A 51 -7.94 -7.63 -7.34
CA PHE A 51 -7.37 -7.43 -5.99
C PHE A 51 -7.15 -8.77 -5.27
N ASP A 52 -8.03 -9.74 -5.46
CA ASP A 52 -7.87 -11.08 -4.91
C ASP A 52 -6.67 -11.81 -5.53
N SER A 53 -6.41 -11.62 -6.83
CA SER A 53 -5.23 -12.21 -7.47
C SER A 53 -3.93 -11.60 -6.96
N ILE A 54 -3.90 -10.30 -6.64
CA ILE A 54 -2.73 -9.63 -6.03
C ILE A 54 -2.48 -10.09 -4.59
N THR A 55 -3.54 -10.33 -3.82
CA THR A 55 -3.44 -10.55 -2.35
C THR A 55 -3.38 -12.02 -1.94
N LYS A 56 -3.72 -12.95 -2.84
CA LYS A 56 -3.57 -14.39 -2.58
C LYS A 56 -2.09 -14.76 -2.48
N ALA A 57 -1.68 -15.25 -1.31
CA ALA A 57 -0.39 -15.90 -1.14
C ALA A 57 -0.27 -17.08 -2.11
N GLY A 58 0.61 -16.96 -3.12
CA GLY A 58 0.90 -18.01 -4.10
C GLY A 58 0.40 -17.76 -5.53
N SER A 59 -0.22 -16.62 -5.84
CA SER A 59 -0.30 -16.16 -7.24
C SER A 59 1.10 -15.69 -7.68
N VAL A 60 1.59 -16.26 -8.78
CA VAL A 60 2.97 -16.04 -9.23
C VAL A 60 3.10 -14.75 -10.06
N GLU A 61 1.98 -14.20 -10.55
CA GLU A 61 2.03 -13.18 -11.62
C GLU A 61 2.12 -11.72 -11.12
N LEU A 62 1.56 -11.38 -9.96
CA LEU A 62 1.49 -9.98 -9.52
C LEU A 62 1.42 -9.85 -8.00
N ALA A 63 2.22 -8.95 -7.43
CA ALA A 63 2.21 -8.60 -6.02
C ALA A 63 2.22 -7.07 -5.82
N VAL A 64 2.00 -6.65 -4.57
CA VAL A 64 2.07 -5.24 -4.15
C VAL A 64 3.02 -5.09 -2.98
N GLN A 65 3.89 -4.08 -3.02
CA GLN A 65 4.78 -3.73 -1.92
C GLN A 65 4.73 -2.24 -1.60
N GLU A 66 4.86 -1.94 -0.30
CA GLU A 66 5.09 -0.61 0.25
C GLU A 66 6.60 -0.44 0.45
N VAL A 67 7.20 0.62 -0.12
CA VAL A 67 8.65 0.90 -0.01
C VAL A 67 8.85 2.33 0.48
N ILE A 68 9.44 2.45 1.68
CA ILE A 68 9.86 3.73 2.25
C ILE A 68 11.20 4.12 1.63
N LEU A 69 11.30 5.34 1.11
CA LEU A 69 12.46 5.80 0.37
C LEU A 69 13.40 6.61 1.29
N PRO A 70 14.62 6.11 1.60
CA PRO A 70 15.63 6.89 2.33
C PRO A 70 16.23 7.97 1.43
N ALA A 71 16.98 8.92 2.03
CA ALA A 71 17.71 9.97 1.31
C ALA A 71 18.61 9.43 0.19
N THR A 72 19.15 8.23 0.39
CA THR A 72 20.07 7.53 -0.52
C THR A 72 19.37 6.89 -1.71
N SER A 73 18.04 6.84 -1.74
CA SER A 73 17.31 6.23 -2.86
C SER A 73 17.51 7.03 -4.15
N PRO A 74 17.77 6.36 -5.28
CA PRO A 74 17.91 7.01 -6.59
C PRO A 74 16.60 7.59 -7.14
N LEU A 75 15.49 7.47 -6.40
CA LEU A 75 14.20 8.05 -6.73
C LEU A 75 13.97 9.41 -6.06
N VAL A 76 14.71 9.74 -4.99
CA VAL A 76 14.56 11.02 -4.29
C VAL A 76 14.91 12.18 -5.23
N GLY A 77 14.04 13.19 -5.25
CA GLY A 77 14.16 14.37 -6.10
C GLY A 77 13.54 14.22 -7.50
N LYS A 78 13.23 12.98 -7.93
CA LYS A 78 12.53 12.72 -9.18
C LYS A 78 11.02 12.91 -9.03
N THR A 79 10.36 13.20 -10.13
CA THR A 79 8.91 13.05 -10.27
C THR A 79 8.52 11.58 -10.39
N ILE A 80 7.25 11.26 -10.14
CA ILE A 80 6.73 9.90 -10.35
C ILE A 80 6.93 9.45 -11.80
N ALA A 81 6.73 10.34 -12.78
CA ALA A 81 6.98 10.04 -14.20
C ALA A 81 8.44 9.65 -14.47
N GLU A 82 9.38 10.45 -13.97
CA GLU A 82 10.82 10.17 -14.13
C GLU A 82 11.21 8.88 -13.40
N ALA A 83 10.68 8.65 -12.19
CA ALA A 83 10.89 7.44 -11.44
C ALA A 83 10.41 6.22 -12.23
N GLN A 84 9.18 6.26 -12.74
CA GLN A 84 8.57 5.19 -13.54
C GLN A 84 9.40 4.86 -14.78
N ASN A 85 9.92 5.87 -15.50
CA ASN A 85 10.76 5.67 -16.67
C ASN A 85 12.13 5.03 -16.37
N THR A 86 12.57 5.04 -15.10
CA THR A 86 13.84 4.40 -14.69
C THR A 86 13.68 2.97 -14.20
N GLN A 87 12.45 2.45 -14.15
CA GLN A 87 12.16 1.08 -13.73
C GLN A 87 11.93 0.15 -14.92
N SER A 88 11.98 -1.15 -14.68
CA SER A 88 11.58 -2.17 -15.65
C SER A 88 10.08 -2.08 -15.95
N ASP A 89 9.71 -2.44 -17.18
CA ASP A 89 8.33 -2.45 -17.68
C ASP A 89 7.36 -3.25 -16.79
N ASP A 90 7.87 -4.22 -16.03
CA ASP A 90 7.06 -5.11 -15.17
C ASP A 90 6.78 -4.55 -13.75
N THR A 91 7.07 -3.27 -13.49
CA THR A 91 6.77 -2.61 -12.20
C THR A 91 6.09 -1.27 -12.40
N MET A 92 5.07 -0.97 -11.59
CA MET A 92 4.29 0.26 -11.68
C MET A 92 4.08 0.91 -10.32
N ILE A 93 4.40 2.20 -10.20
CA ILE A 93 4.10 3.01 -9.02
C ILE A 93 2.63 3.46 -9.09
N VAL A 94 1.79 2.95 -8.19
CA VAL A 94 0.34 3.23 -8.17
C VAL A 94 -0.06 4.29 -7.16
N ALA A 95 0.78 4.55 -6.16
CA ALA A 95 0.52 5.58 -5.18
C ALA A 95 1.80 6.15 -4.59
N LEU A 96 1.70 7.40 -4.15
CA LEU A 96 2.70 8.10 -3.35
C LEU A 96 2.04 8.54 -2.04
N LYS A 97 2.72 8.25 -0.94
CA LYS A 97 2.36 8.69 0.40
C LYS A 97 3.48 9.56 0.92
N LYS A 98 3.16 10.84 1.16
CA LYS A 98 4.09 11.76 1.81
C LYS A 98 4.41 11.31 3.23
N ALA A 99 5.61 11.61 3.73
CA ALA A 99 5.99 11.29 5.11
C ALA A 99 4.93 11.78 6.12
N GLY A 100 4.24 10.86 6.79
CA GLY A 100 3.16 11.16 7.74
C GLY A 100 1.84 11.67 7.11
N GLY A 101 1.76 11.79 5.78
CA GLY A 101 0.59 12.26 5.04
C GLY A 101 -0.34 11.13 4.56
N PRO A 102 -1.48 11.50 3.94
CA PRO A 102 -2.38 10.53 3.32
C PRO A 102 -1.73 9.88 2.10
N ILE A 103 -2.18 8.67 1.77
CA ILE A 103 -1.86 8.03 0.49
C ILE A 103 -2.62 8.79 -0.61
N THR A 104 -1.92 9.15 -1.67
CA THR A 104 -2.50 9.77 -2.86
C THR A 104 -2.20 8.92 -4.09
N GLY A 105 -3.08 8.93 -5.09
CA GLY A 105 -2.79 8.29 -6.37
C GLY A 105 -1.52 8.86 -7.01
N SER A 106 -0.86 8.08 -7.85
CA SER A 106 0.37 8.48 -8.55
C SER A 106 0.11 9.62 -9.55
N ARG A 107 0.18 10.87 -9.09
CA ARG A 107 0.27 12.04 -9.98
C ARG A 107 1.66 12.07 -10.60
N GLN A 108 1.72 12.08 -11.93
CA GLN A 108 2.96 11.96 -12.69
C GLN A 108 3.96 13.08 -12.35
N GLU A 109 3.44 14.28 -12.07
CA GLU A 109 4.19 15.48 -11.71
C GLU A 109 4.60 15.55 -10.23
N ALA A 110 4.09 14.66 -9.36
CA ALA A 110 4.42 14.68 -7.94
C ALA A 110 5.90 14.34 -7.74
N ARG A 111 6.61 15.17 -6.98
CA ARG A 111 8.01 14.92 -6.61
C ARG A 111 8.10 13.98 -5.42
N ILE A 112 9.00 13.02 -5.53
CA ILE A 112 9.37 12.08 -4.49
C ILE A 112 10.41 12.75 -3.59
N GLU A 113 10.15 12.75 -2.29
CA GLU A 113 11.02 13.29 -1.26
C GLU A 113 11.53 12.18 -0.33
N GLU A 114 12.59 12.47 0.42
CA GLU A 114 13.07 11.56 1.47
C GLU A 114 11.97 11.26 2.49
N GLY A 115 11.86 10.01 2.91
CA GLY A 115 10.86 9.55 3.88
C GLY A 115 9.48 9.32 3.27
N ASP A 116 9.29 9.68 1.99
CA ASP A 116 8.09 9.29 1.26
C ASP A 116 8.02 7.78 1.10
N THR A 117 6.80 7.31 0.91
CA THR A 117 6.52 5.90 0.66
C THR A 117 5.83 5.73 -0.68
N VAL A 118 6.34 4.82 -1.50
CA VAL A 118 5.71 4.44 -2.76
C VAL A 118 5.02 3.09 -2.61
N ILE A 119 3.86 2.96 -3.26
CA ILE A 119 3.17 1.68 -3.41
C ILE A 119 3.40 1.20 -4.84
N VAL A 120 3.99 0.02 -4.98
CA VAL A 120 4.42 -0.53 -6.26
C VAL A 120 3.74 -1.87 -6.51
N VAL A 121 3.22 -2.05 -7.72
CA VAL A 121 2.63 -3.30 -8.22
C VAL A 121 3.58 -3.89 -9.27
N GLY A 122 3.74 -5.20 -9.31
CA GLY A 122 4.56 -5.87 -10.33
C GLY A 122 4.83 -7.34 -10.03
N ASP A 123 5.67 -7.96 -10.86
CA ASP A 123 6.18 -9.31 -10.63
C ASP A 123 6.93 -9.41 -9.28
N PRO A 124 6.76 -10.50 -8.50
CA PRO A 124 7.41 -10.64 -7.19
C PRO A 124 8.94 -10.52 -7.20
N GLU A 125 9.63 -11.09 -8.20
CA GLU A 125 11.09 -11.01 -8.30
C GLU A 125 11.55 -9.58 -8.63
N ARG A 126 10.83 -8.92 -9.54
CA ARG A 126 11.08 -7.52 -9.90
C ARG A 126 10.81 -6.57 -8.74
N LEU A 127 9.76 -6.81 -7.96
CA LEU A 127 9.46 -6.02 -6.76
C LEU A 127 10.51 -6.20 -5.68
N ALA A 128 11.04 -7.42 -5.49
CA ALA A 128 12.15 -7.66 -4.57
C ALA A 128 13.40 -6.87 -4.99
N ALA A 129 13.76 -6.91 -6.27
CA ALA A 129 14.87 -6.13 -6.81
C ALA A 129 14.64 -4.60 -6.72
N PHE A 130 13.42 -4.14 -7.00
CA PHE A 130 13.02 -2.75 -6.80
C PHE A 130 13.24 -2.34 -5.36
N ARG A 131 12.75 -3.14 -4.40
CA ARG A 131 12.87 -2.83 -2.97
C ARG A 131 14.33 -2.77 -2.55
N GLU A 132 15.15 -3.73 -2.95
CA GLU A 132 16.57 -3.77 -2.60
C GLU A 132 17.33 -2.55 -3.12
N LYS A 133 17.08 -2.15 -4.37
CA LYS A 133 17.70 -0.96 -5.00
C LYS A 133 17.32 0.36 -4.32
N ASN A 134 16.15 0.41 -3.69
CA ASN A 134 15.54 1.65 -3.19
C ASN A 134 15.43 1.72 -1.67
N ARG A 135 16.00 0.74 -0.95
CA ARG A 135 16.02 0.69 0.51
C ARG A 135 17.46 0.80 1.01
N GLU A 136 17.64 1.34 2.20
CA GLU A 136 18.91 1.33 2.92
C GLU A 136 19.22 -0.10 3.43
N ILE A 137 20.51 -0.47 3.42
CA ILE A 137 21.05 -1.64 4.15
C ILE A 137 20.89 -1.41 5.65
#